data_AF-A0A938V6J1-F1
#
_entry.id   AF-A0A938V6J1-F1
#
_cell.length_a   1.000
_cell.length_b   1.000
_cell.length_c   1.000
_cell.angle_alpha   90.00
_cell.angle_beta   90.00
_cell.angle_gamma   90.00
#
_symmetry.space_group_name_H-M   'P 1'
#
loop_
_entity.id
_entity.type
_entity.pdbx_description
1 polymer ?
#
loop_
_entity_poly.entity_id
_entity_poly.type
_entity_poly.pdbx_seq_one_letter_code
_entity_poly.pdbx_strand_id
1 'polypeptide(L)'
;MKKFFKTVFILGGTALTAYFGYKVYKKIQGTAKLAKSLPEFLNNVYGEKPAVNIRQAMGNMKVKVAFSKEIIEKNSDIETTVREYIDDFYPEIVKGAVEIEIVEKSIETDTPCCDQENSCCGSDEDK
;
A
#
# COMPACT_ATOMS: atom_id res chain seq x y z
N MET A 1 7.00 22.94 -39.82
CA MET A 1 6.23 21.81 -39.24
C MET A 1 7.03 20.96 -38.24
N LYS A 2 8.31 20.61 -38.46
CA LYS A 2 9.09 19.75 -37.52
C LYS A 2 9.23 20.29 -36.07
N LYS A 3 9.31 21.61 -35.88
CA LYS A 3 9.47 22.23 -34.54
C LYS A 3 8.21 22.12 -33.67
N PHE A 4 7.03 22.33 -34.26
CA PHE A 4 5.75 22.22 -33.54
C PHE A 4 5.44 20.79 -33.09
N PHE A 5 5.65 19.78 -33.94
CA PHE A 5 5.50 18.37 -33.54
C PHE A 5 6.47 17.99 -32.43
N LYS A 6 7.73 18.45 -32.48
CA LYS A 6 8.71 18.18 -31.42
C LYS A 6 8.28 18.82 -30.10
N THR A 7 7.77 20.06 -30.13
CA THR A 7 7.23 20.73 -28.93
C THR A 7 6.00 20.02 -28.38
N VAL A 8 5.03 19.63 -29.21
CA VAL A 8 3.83 18.88 -28.77
C VAL A 8 4.20 17.50 -28.22
N PHE A 9 5.21 16.83 -28.78
CA PHE A 9 5.66 15.53 -28.28
C PHE A 9 6.37 15.65 -26.93
N ILE A 10 7.17 16.71 -26.74
CA ILE A 10 7.82 17.00 -25.46
C ILE A 10 6.78 17.38 -24.41
N LEU A 11 5.85 18.31 -24.73
CA LEU A 11 4.80 18.76 -23.81
C LEU A 11 3.78 17.65 -23.51
N GLY A 12 3.42 16.85 -24.51
CA GLY A 12 2.55 15.70 -24.36
C GLY A 12 3.22 14.58 -23.56
N GLY A 13 4.52 14.36 -23.77
CA GLY A 13 5.32 13.41 -22.99
C GLY A 13 5.40 13.80 -21.51
N THR A 14 5.69 15.07 -21.20
CA THR A 14 5.75 15.55 -19.81
C THR A 14 4.39 15.56 -19.12
N ALA A 15 3.31 15.88 -19.83
CA ALA A 15 1.96 15.79 -19.26
C ALA A 15 1.56 14.35 -18.92
N LEU A 16 1.95 13.38 -19.76
CA LEU A 16 1.72 11.96 -19.49
C LEU A 16 2.53 11.48 -18.28
N THR A 17 3.81 11.83 -18.17
CA THR A 17 4.62 11.43 -17.01
C THR A 17 4.10 12.05 -15.71
N ALA A 18 3.66 13.31 -15.74
CA ALA A 18 3.05 13.95 -14.58
C ALA A 18 1.74 13.25 -14.14
N TYR A 19 0.87 12.90 -15.09
CA TYR A 19 -0.40 12.22 -14.80
C TYR A 19 -0.20 10.80 -14.25
N PHE A 20 0.67 10.01 -14.88
CA PHE A 20 0.99 8.67 -14.39
C PHE A 20 1.76 8.71 -13.06
N GLY A 21 2.67 9.69 -12.89
CA GLY A 21 3.40 9.91 -11.64
C GLY A 21 2.47 10.24 -10.47
N TYR A 22 1.51 11.14 -10.68
CA TYR A 22 0.50 11.50 -9.68
C TYR A 22 -0.36 10.28 -9.27
N LYS A 23 -0.77 9.47 -10.25
CA LYS A 23 -1.58 8.27 -9.99
C LYS A 23 -0.83 7.20 -9.20
N VAL A 24 0.46 7.02 -9.48
CA VAL A 24 1.34 6.09 -8.74
C VAL A 24 1.60 6.60 -7.33
N TYR A 25 1.90 7.90 -7.17
CA TYR A 25 2.12 8.53 -5.86
C TYR A 25 0.93 8.34 -4.92
N LYS A 26 -0.29 8.60 -5.42
CA LYS A 26 -1.52 8.45 -4.62
C LYS A 26 -1.72 7.00 -4.15
N LYS A 27 -1.36 6.01 -4.97
CA LYS A 27 -1.41 4.59 -4.59
C LYS A 27 -0.39 4.23 -3.51
N ILE A 28 0.87 4.64 -3.67
CA ILE A 28 1.93 4.35 -2.71
C ILE A 28 1.62 4.98 -1.34
N GLN A 29 1.17 6.24 -1.34
CA GLN A 29 0.79 6.92 -0.11
C GLN A 29 -0.41 6.24 0.58
N GLY A 30 -1.39 5.78 -0.20
CA GLY A 30 -2.52 5.01 0.31
C GLY A 30 -2.08 3.71 0.98
N THR A 31 -1.24 2.91 0.31
CA THR A 31 -0.71 1.65 0.85
C THR A 31 0.12 1.87 2.11
N ALA A 32 0.95 2.92 2.15
CA ALA A 32 1.76 3.26 3.32
C ALA A 32 0.91 3.70 4.53
N LYS A 33 -0.19 4.43 4.28
CA LYS A 33 -1.16 4.78 5.33
C LYS A 33 -1.91 3.55 5.81
N LEU A 34 -2.35 2.68 4.91
CA LEU A 34 -3.02 1.41 5.24
C LEU A 34 -2.13 0.53 6.12
N ALA A 35 -0.83 0.42 5.81
CA ALA A 35 0.12 -0.36 6.60
C ALA A 35 0.24 0.11 8.06
N LYS A 36 -0.01 1.41 8.32
CA LYS A 36 0.03 1.99 9.67
C LYS A 36 -1.33 1.99 10.35
N SER A 37 -2.39 2.32 9.61
CA SER A 37 -3.73 2.48 10.17
C SER A 37 -4.46 1.14 10.37
N LEU A 38 -4.18 0.13 9.53
CA LEU A 38 -4.78 -1.20 9.66
C LEU A 38 -4.40 -1.90 10.97
N PRO A 39 -3.12 -2.00 11.39
CA PRO A 39 -2.79 -2.61 12.67
C PRO A 39 -3.31 -1.80 13.87
N GLU A 40 -3.46 -0.48 13.75
CA GLU A 40 -4.08 0.35 14.81
C GLU A 40 -5.58 0.10 14.92
N PHE A 41 -6.30 0.04 13.79
CA PHE A 41 -7.71 -0.30 13.76
C PHE A 41 -7.96 -1.68 14.36
N LEU A 42 -7.19 -2.67 13.92
CA LEU A 42 -7.28 -4.04 14.40
C LEU A 42 -6.96 -4.17 15.90
N ASN A 43 -6.02 -3.37 16.41
CA ASN A 43 -5.76 -3.28 17.85
C ASN A 43 -6.96 -2.74 18.63
N ASN A 44 -7.68 -1.77 18.08
CA ASN A 44 -8.88 -1.22 18.72
C ASN A 44 -10.07 -2.19 18.69
N VAL A 45 -10.20 -3.01 17.63
CA VAL A 45 -11.29 -3.98 17.49
C VAL A 45 -11.04 -5.24 18.33
N TYR A 46 -9.84 -5.82 18.25
CA TYR A 46 -9.52 -7.12 18.84
C TYR A 46 -8.66 -7.03 20.11
N GLY A 47 -8.21 -5.84 20.49
CA GLY A 47 -7.41 -5.62 21.72
C GLY A 47 -5.94 -6.04 21.61
N GLU A 48 -5.51 -6.53 20.44
CA GLU A 48 -4.13 -6.92 20.16
C GLU A 48 -3.64 -6.30 18.85
N LYS A 49 -2.42 -5.76 18.85
CA LYS A 49 -1.79 -5.21 17.64
C LYS A 49 -1.23 -6.35 16.76
N PRO A 50 -1.83 -6.61 15.58
CA PRO A 50 -1.32 -7.63 14.66
C PRO A 50 -0.06 -7.15 13.95
N ALA A 51 0.74 -8.10 13.45
CA ALA A 51 1.78 -7.78 12.49
C ALA A 51 1.15 -7.76 11.08
N VAL A 52 1.26 -6.64 10.38
CA VAL A 52 0.68 -6.46 9.05
C VAL A 52 1.80 -6.33 8.02
N ASN A 53 1.76 -7.17 6.98
CA ASN A 53 2.68 -7.09 5.85
C ASN A 53 1.88 -6.93 4.56
N ILE A 54 2.12 -5.83 3.84
CA ILE A 54 1.44 -5.51 2.58
C ILE A 54 2.44 -5.61 1.44
N ARG A 55 2.16 -6.48 0.47
CA ARG A 55 2.96 -6.64 -0.74
C ARG A 55 2.12 -6.35 -1.96
N GLN A 56 2.61 -5.50 -2.84
CA GLN A 56 1.95 -5.22 -4.12
C GLN A 56 2.75 -5.89 -5.25
N ALA A 57 2.11 -6.82 -5.96
CA ALA A 57 2.71 -7.56 -7.06
C ALA A 57 1.78 -7.50 -8.28
N MET A 58 2.27 -6.90 -9.38
CA MET A 58 1.61 -6.94 -10.70
C MET A 58 0.12 -6.55 -10.71
N GLY A 59 -0.26 -5.56 -9.89
CA GLY A 59 -1.64 -5.08 -9.79
C GLY A 59 -2.49 -5.75 -8.70
N ASN A 60 -1.99 -6.83 -8.09
CA ASN A 60 -2.61 -7.47 -6.93
C ASN A 60 -1.93 -6.99 -5.64
N MET A 61 -2.72 -6.82 -4.59
CA MET A 61 -2.22 -6.50 -3.26
C MET A 61 -2.45 -7.68 -2.34
N LYS A 62 -1.38 -8.23 -1.78
CA LYS A 62 -1.44 -9.25 -0.74
C LYS A 62 -1.29 -8.57 0.62
N VAL A 63 -2.30 -8.73 1.47
CA VAL A 63 -2.30 -8.23 2.85
C VAL A 63 -2.21 -9.43 3.77
N LYS A 64 -1.06 -9.61 4.40
CA LYS A 64 -0.86 -10.63 5.43
C LYS A 64 -1.08 -10.00 6.79
N VAL A 65 -1.95 -10.60 7.59
CA VAL A 65 -2.25 -10.15 8.95
C VAL A 65 -1.94 -11.29 9.91
N ALA A 66 -1.01 -11.04 10.82
CA ALA A 66 -0.57 -12.03 11.80
C ALA A 66 -1.14 -11.71 13.19
N PHE A 67 -1.92 -12.63 13.73
CA PHE A 67 -2.52 -12.54 15.07
C PHE A 67 -2.10 -13.71 15.95
N SER A 68 -2.27 -13.55 17.26
CA SER A 68 -2.16 -14.67 18.20
C SER A 68 -3.25 -15.71 17.92
N LYS A 69 -2.92 -16.99 18.12
CA LYS A 69 -3.82 -18.12 17.87
C LYS A 69 -5.17 -17.99 18.57
N GLU A 70 -5.18 -17.45 19.78
CA GLU A 70 -6.41 -17.21 20.54
C GLU A 70 -7.38 -16.25 19.83
N ILE A 71 -6.87 -15.23 19.15
CA ILE A 71 -7.71 -14.25 18.45
C ILE A 71 -8.24 -14.84 17.14
N ILE A 72 -7.40 -15.61 16.43
CA ILE A 72 -7.77 -16.29 15.19
C ILE A 72 -8.87 -17.32 15.44
N GLU A 73 -8.76 -18.11 16.50
CA GLU A 73 -9.76 -19.13 16.84
C GLU A 73 -11.06 -18.53 17.38
N LYS A 74 -10.99 -17.37 18.07
CA LYS A 74 -12.17 -16.68 18.63
C LYS A 74 -12.93 -15.84 17.60
N ASN A 75 -12.25 -15.33 16.56
CA ASN A 75 -12.83 -14.38 15.60
C ASN A 75 -12.59 -14.87 14.17
N SER A 76 -13.60 -15.48 13.56
CA SER A 76 -13.56 -15.92 12.15
C SER A 76 -13.84 -14.81 11.14
N ASP A 77 -14.26 -13.63 11.61
CA ASP A 77 -14.67 -12.47 10.83
C ASP A 77 -13.52 -11.51 10.51
N ILE A 78 -12.29 -11.78 10.99
CA ILE A 78 -11.12 -10.91 10.79
C ILE A 78 -10.89 -10.60 9.30
N GLU A 79 -11.06 -11.58 8.41
CA GLU A 79 -10.87 -11.37 6.97
C GLU A 79 -11.87 -10.35 6.42
N THR A 80 -13.13 -10.50 6.81
CA THR A 80 -14.23 -9.61 6.39
C THR A 80 -14.00 -8.20 6.93
N THR A 81 -13.66 -8.07 8.21
CA THR A 81 -13.37 -6.78 8.85
C THR A 81 -12.21 -6.06 8.19
N VAL A 82 -11.13 -6.78 7.84
CA VAL A 82 -9.99 -6.21 7.10
C VAL A 82 -10.42 -5.78 5.70
N ARG A 83 -11.25 -6.58 5.01
CA ARG A 83 -11.75 -6.24 3.67
C ARG A 83 -12.62 -4.99 3.69
N GLU A 84 -13.59 -4.93 4.59
CA GLU A 84 -14.50 -3.78 4.75
C GLU A 84 -13.71 -2.50 5.06
N TYR A 85 -12.72 -2.57 5.95
CA TYR A 85 -11.86 -1.43 6.24
C TYR A 85 -11.07 -0.95 5.00
N ILE A 86 -10.51 -1.88 4.21
CA ILE A 86 -9.79 -1.51 2.99
C ILE A 86 -10.75 -0.91 1.95
N ASP A 87 -11.96 -1.45 1.83
CA ASP A 87 -12.99 -0.98 0.90
C ASP A 87 -13.49 0.42 1.25
N ASP A 88 -13.72 0.69 2.54
CA ASP A 88 -14.25 1.97 3.02
C ASP A 88 -13.20 3.09 3.00
N PHE A 89 -11.98 2.79 3.47
CA PHE A 89 -10.94 3.81 3.65
C PHE A 89 -9.97 3.92 2.47
N TYR A 90 -9.83 2.87 1.66
CA TYR A 90 -8.86 2.78 0.56
C TYR A 90 -9.45 2.23 -0.75
N PRO A 91 -10.60 2.74 -1.24
CA PRO A 91 -11.26 2.25 -2.46
C PRO A 91 -10.40 2.40 -3.73
N GLU A 92 -9.39 3.27 -3.68
CA GLU A 92 -8.44 3.51 -4.77
C GLU A 92 -7.46 2.33 -4.97
N ILE A 93 -7.24 1.55 -3.91
CA ILE A 93 -6.35 0.39 -3.87
C ILE A 93 -7.10 -0.89 -4.26
N VAL A 94 -8.38 -0.98 -3.87
CA VAL A 94 -9.32 -2.10 -4.14
C VAL A 94 -9.67 -2.28 -5.62
N LYS A 95 -9.39 -1.28 -6.46
CA LYS A 95 -9.54 -1.44 -7.92
C LYS A 95 -8.64 -2.55 -8.51
N GLY A 96 -7.68 -3.09 -7.75
CA GLY A 96 -6.95 -4.32 -8.06
C GLY A 96 -7.36 -5.46 -7.12
N ALA A 97 -7.01 -6.72 -7.46
CA ALA A 97 -7.37 -7.84 -6.59
C ALA A 97 -6.64 -7.74 -5.24
N VAL A 98 -7.40 -7.74 -4.14
CA VAL A 98 -6.87 -7.77 -2.78
C VAL A 98 -6.99 -9.19 -2.25
N GLU A 99 -5.86 -9.80 -1.93
CA GLU A 99 -5.74 -11.13 -1.34
C GLU A 99 -5.39 -10.94 0.14
N ILE A 100 -6.25 -11.40 1.04
CA ILE A 100 -6.08 -11.28 2.49
C ILE A 100 -5.69 -12.65 3.03
N GLU A 101 -4.60 -12.72 3.77
CA GLU A 101 -4.09 -13.96 4.36
C GLU A 101 -3.94 -13.75 5.88
N ILE A 102 -4.67 -14.55 6.66
CA ILE A 102 -4.58 -14.54 8.12
C ILE A 102 -3.61 -15.63 8.53
N VAL A 103 -2.56 -15.27 9.25
CA VAL A 103 -1.51 -16.20 9.70
C VAL A 103 -1.37 -16.12 11.22
N GLU A 104 -0.93 -17.21 11.83
CA GLU A 104 -0.49 -17.19 13.22
C GLU A 104 0.79 -16.37 13.33
N LYS A 105 0.87 -15.53 14.36
CA LYS A 105 2.05 -14.73 14.68
C LYS A 105 3.19 -15.63 15.16
N SER A 106 3.92 -16.24 14.25
CA SER A 106 5.21 -16.88 14.55
C SER A 106 6.27 -15.81 14.80
N ILE A 107 7.09 -16.03 15.83
CA ILE A 107 8.14 -15.11 16.29
C ILE A 107 9.34 -15.16 15.32
N GLU A 108 9.15 -14.92 14.02
CA GLU A 108 10.28 -14.77 13.11
C GLU A 108 9.97 -13.71 12.04
N THR A 109 10.74 -12.63 12.10
CA THR A 109 10.87 -11.55 11.11
C THR A 109 9.96 -10.34 11.29
N ASP A 110 10.15 -9.65 12.42
CA ASP A 110 10.06 -8.19 12.47
C ASP A 110 11.19 -7.62 11.58
N THR A 111 10.96 -7.61 10.27
CA THR A 111 11.68 -6.70 9.37
C THR A 111 10.62 -5.80 8.76
N PRO A 112 10.49 -4.54 9.24
CA PRO A 112 9.65 -3.57 8.57
C PRO A 112 10.15 -3.47 7.12
N CYS A 113 9.30 -3.82 6.15
CA CYS A 113 9.56 -3.51 4.75
C CYS A 113 9.34 -2.00 4.56
N CYS A 114 10.25 -1.20 5.09
CA CYS A 114 10.38 0.23 4.85
C CYS A 114 11.86 0.61 4.68
N ASP A 115 12.65 -0.23 4.04
CA ASP A 115 13.92 0.17 3.45
C ASP A 115 13.88 -0.15 1.95
N GLN A 116 13.28 0.78 1.20
CA GLN A 116 13.71 1.00 -0.17
C GLN A 116 14.21 2.44 -0.24
N GLU A 117 15.51 2.57 0.02
CA GLU A 117 16.31 3.68 -0.47
C GLU A 117 15.98 3.93 -1.95
N ASN A 118 15.96 5.21 -2.31
CA ASN A 118 15.78 5.79 -3.65
C ASN A 118 14.36 5.79 -4.26
N SER A 119 13.58 6.83 -3.96
CA SER A 119 13.55 8.05 -4.79
C SER A 119 12.47 9.00 -4.23
N CYS A 120 12.88 10.02 -3.47
CA CYS A 120 12.09 11.23 -3.31
C CYS A 120 13.00 12.39 -3.73
N CYS A 121 12.68 12.96 -4.89
CA CYS A 121 13.07 14.29 -5.36
C CYS A 121 14.58 14.59 -5.37
N GLY A 122 15.21 14.36 -6.53
CA GLY A 122 16.40 15.12 -6.89
C GLY A 122 16.04 16.60 -7.05
N SER A 123 16.83 17.45 -6.39
CA SER A 123 17.57 18.57 -6.98
C SER A 123 18.03 19.48 -5.84
N ASP A 124 19.16 19.13 -5.21
CA ASP A 124 19.98 20.13 -4.54
C ASP A 124 21.06 20.57 -5.54
N GLU A 125 20.94 21.83 -5.96
CA GLU A 125 21.95 22.59 -6.68
C GLU A 125 23.17 22.78 -5.77
N ASP A 126 24.27 22.10 -6.09
CA ASP A 126 25.59 22.40 -5.52
C ASP A 126 26.29 23.47 -6.39
N LYS A 127 26.40 24.66 -5.80
CA LYS A 127 27.52 25.62 -5.87
C LYS A 127 27.80 26.45 -7.14
#